data_AF-A0A7C4EZU0-F1
#
_entry.id   AF-A0A7C4EZU0-F1
#
_cell.length_a   1.000
_cell.length_b   1.000
_cell.length_c   1.000
_cell.angle_alpha   90.00
_cell.angle_beta   90.00
_cell.angle_gamma   90.00
#
_symmetry.space_group_name_H-M   'P 1'
#
loop_
_entity.id
_entity.type
_entity.pdbx_description
1 polymer ?
#
loop_
_entity_poly.entity_id
_entity_poly.type
_entity_poly.pdbx_seq_one_letter_code
_entity_poly.pdbx_strand_id
1 'polypeptide(L)'
;MKVQQNRLKKDFLPVARLTLPVASAMLLALCLLSALNSLRIQYYVIGAFKPQLFQINLVSPEIHSTILIELFTIVVFLSLLTEPKLIVPRKACYITAILVLMVLLFFILGLEWLALSLFFISLIATTIFLVMRVNLLKKTLMLLLAIFLLLELFSFISWSFHPFLSQPEIMEWFRFTQSQFSSVWEALNPFIIILLMFSWVILIFKPEKVDRRIKAIMARLNLPNALSFSNESGSLKIPAFYTHIMLVFSILFSVFLTLYPYSPRLNPTGRPLSIDVASYVEIMVNMTSLPTPAASIDWAFRKQERSIYLVSLYLLDTVFNAGMESIVKYSPVLLSPFLVLSVYLFVKQGTGDSVTASLSAFFTACSINTVVGMVAGFFAN
;
A
#
# COMPACT_ATOMS: atom_id res chain seq x y z
N MET A 1 3.82 -29.11 46.56
CA MET A 1 3.99 -29.12 45.07
C MET A 1 2.70 -28.81 44.28
N LYS A 2 1.61 -29.61 44.35
CA LYS A 2 0.39 -29.37 43.54
C LYS A 2 -0.25 -27.98 43.73
N VAL A 3 -0.26 -27.46 44.97
CA VAL A 3 -0.82 -26.12 45.28
C VAL A 3 -0.01 -24.99 44.66
N GLN A 4 1.33 -25.07 44.68
CA GLN A 4 2.21 -24.10 44.01
C GLN A 4 2.07 -24.16 42.49
N GLN A 5 1.95 -25.36 41.90
CA GLN A 5 1.68 -25.51 40.46
C GLN A 5 0.34 -24.89 40.04
N ASN A 6 -0.70 -24.99 40.89
CA ASN A 6 -1.99 -24.38 40.59
C ASN A 6 -1.98 -22.86 40.71
N ARG A 7 -1.21 -22.29 41.67
CA ARG A 7 -1.03 -20.83 41.77
C ARG A 7 -0.28 -20.26 40.56
N LEU A 8 0.87 -20.85 40.22
CA LEU A 8 1.65 -20.45 39.04
C LEU A 8 0.80 -20.51 37.75
N LYS A 9 -0.02 -21.56 37.57
CA LYS A 9 -0.93 -21.64 36.43
C LYS A 9 -2.03 -20.57 36.46
N LYS A 10 -2.54 -20.20 37.62
CA LYS A 10 -3.63 -19.21 37.73
C LYS A 10 -3.15 -17.81 37.36
N ASP A 11 -1.91 -17.47 37.72
CA ASP A 11 -1.37 -16.11 37.57
C ASP A 11 -0.68 -15.91 36.21
N PHE A 12 0.07 -16.90 35.71
CA PHE A 12 0.82 -16.77 34.45
C PHE A 12 -0.02 -17.05 33.20
N LEU A 13 -1.04 -17.90 33.29
CA LEU A 13 -1.82 -18.30 32.12
C LEU A 13 -2.61 -17.14 31.47
N PRO A 14 -3.25 -16.22 32.22
CA PRO A 14 -3.92 -15.06 31.63
C PRO A 14 -2.95 -14.15 30.89
N VAL A 15 -1.78 -13.87 31.49
CA VAL A 15 -0.73 -13.06 30.87
C VAL A 15 -0.25 -13.73 29.59
N ALA A 16 0.07 -15.04 29.64
CA ALA A 16 0.52 -15.78 28.47
C ALA A 16 -0.50 -15.80 27.32
N ARG A 17 -1.80 -15.88 27.64
CA ARG A 17 -2.88 -15.83 26.64
C ARG A 17 -3.04 -14.46 25.99
N LEU A 18 -2.65 -13.39 26.69
CA LEU A 18 -2.69 -12.02 26.17
C LEU A 18 -1.43 -11.69 25.36
N THR A 19 -0.25 -12.13 25.83
CA THR A 19 1.04 -11.83 25.21
C THR A 19 1.32 -12.68 23.98
N LEU A 20 0.84 -13.94 23.93
CA LEU A 20 1.10 -14.84 22.81
C LEU A 20 0.62 -14.28 21.45
N PRO A 21 -0.62 -13.77 21.31
CA PRO A 21 -1.04 -13.16 20.05
C PRO A 21 -0.17 -11.99 19.61
N VAL A 22 0.26 -11.14 20.55
CA VAL A 22 1.11 -9.96 20.30
C VAL A 22 2.48 -10.39 19.82
N ALA A 23 3.16 -11.27 20.57
CA ALA A 23 4.46 -11.79 20.19
C ALA A 23 4.42 -12.52 18.84
N SER A 24 3.34 -13.27 18.58
CA SER A 24 3.15 -13.96 17.30
C SER A 24 2.94 -12.98 16.14
N ALA A 25 2.21 -11.89 16.35
CA ALA A 25 1.97 -10.87 15.33
C ALA A 25 3.27 -10.11 15.00
N MET A 26 4.03 -9.71 16.03
CA MET A 26 5.34 -9.08 15.85
C MET A 26 6.30 -10.03 15.12
N LEU A 27 6.37 -11.29 15.54
CA LEU A 27 7.18 -12.31 14.88
C LEU A 27 6.81 -12.43 13.39
N LEU A 28 5.53 -12.59 13.06
CA LEU A 28 5.08 -12.69 11.67
C LEU A 28 5.43 -11.43 10.84
N ALA A 29 5.31 -10.24 11.42
CA ALA A 29 5.66 -8.98 10.75
C ALA A 29 7.17 -8.92 10.43
N LEU A 30 8.03 -9.20 11.41
CA LEU A 30 9.49 -9.26 11.23
C LEU A 30 9.89 -10.34 10.24
N CYS A 31 9.20 -11.47 10.31
CA CYS A 31 9.42 -12.58 9.41
C CYS A 31 9.15 -12.19 7.96
N LEU A 32 8.03 -11.51 7.71
CA LEU A 32 7.67 -11.02 6.39
C LEU A 32 8.68 -9.99 5.88
N LEU A 33 9.12 -9.07 6.74
CA LEU A 33 10.17 -8.10 6.42
C LEU A 33 11.49 -8.78 6.01
N SER A 34 11.91 -9.79 6.78
CA SER A 34 13.13 -10.55 6.52
C SER A 34 13.04 -11.34 5.20
N ALA A 35 11.88 -11.93 4.92
CA ALA A 35 11.63 -12.60 3.65
C ALA A 35 11.73 -11.61 2.48
N LEU A 36 11.15 -10.42 2.59
CA LEU A 36 11.26 -9.39 1.54
C LEU A 36 12.70 -8.91 1.33
N ASN A 37 13.47 -8.70 2.41
CA ASN A 37 14.90 -8.37 2.32
C ASN A 37 15.69 -9.43 1.55
N SER A 38 15.38 -10.72 1.75
CA SER A 38 16.08 -11.81 1.09
C SER A 38 15.85 -11.89 -0.41
N LEU A 39 14.71 -11.37 -0.89
CA LEU A 39 14.38 -11.34 -2.31
C LEU A 39 15.22 -10.31 -3.08
N ARG A 40 15.93 -9.41 -2.39
CA ARG A 40 16.76 -8.34 -2.99
C ARG A 40 16.02 -7.58 -4.09
N ILE A 41 14.74 -7.29 -3.85
CA ILE A 41 13.87 -6.60 -4.81
C ILE A 41 14.50 -5.26 -5.14
N GLN A 42 14.76 -5.02 -6.43
CA GLN A 42 15.27 -3.74 -6.91
C GLN A 42 14.10 -2.80 -7.14
N TYR A 43 14.27 -1.54 -6.74
CA TYR A 43 13.30 -0.49 -7.01
C TYR A 43 13.99 0.80 -7.39
N TYR A 44 13.22 1.68 -8.04
CA TYR A 44 13.72 2.97 -8.53
C TYR A 44 13.03 4.09 -7.75
N VAL A 45 13.83 4.93 -7.11
CA VAL A 45 13.32 6.19 -6.56
C VAL A 45 13.32 7.23 -7.67
N ILE A 46 12.17 7.86 -7.92
CA ILE A 46 12.04 8.93 -8.90
C ILE A 46 13.12 9.99 -8.64
N GLY A 47 13.97 10.25 -9.64
CA GLY A 47 15.11 11.18 -9.55
C GLY A 47 16.47 10.54 -9.27
N ALA A 48 16.51 9.34 -8.70
CA ALA A 48 17.71 8.53 -8.59
C ALA A 48 17.62 7.39 -9.62
N PHE A 49 18.16 7.60 -10.82
CA PHE A 49 18.30 6.56 -11.86
C PHE A 49 19.25 5.41 -11.45
N LYS A 50 19.43 5.15 -10.16
CA LYS A 50 20.21 4.06 -9.59
C LYS A 50 19.26 3.09 -8.91
N PRO A 51 19.30 1.79 -9.25
CA PRO A 51 18.50 0.80 -8.56
C PRO A 51 18.90 0.79 -7.08
N GLN A 52 17.91 0.90 -6.21
CA GLN A 52 18.06 0.68 -4.78
C GLN A 52 17.59 -0.74 -4.45
N LEU A 53 18.25 -1.36 -3.48
CA LEU A 53 17.86 -2.69 -3.00
C LEU A 53 16.90 -2.55 -1.84
N PHE A 54 15.87 -3.40 -1.84
CA PHE A 54 14.98 -3.53 -0.70
C PHE A 54 15.77 -3.99 0.53
N GLN A 55 15.91 -3.09 1.50
CA GLN A 55 16.64 -3.32 2.74
C GLN A 55 15.93 -2.57 3.88
N ILE A 56 14.99 -3.23 4.54
CA ILE A 56 14.36 -2.72 5.76
C ILE A 56 15.10 -3.32 6.95
N ASN A 57 15.90 -2.48 7.62
CA ASN A 57 16.47 -2.79 8.92
C ASN A 57 15.75 -1.94 9.97
N LEU A 58 15.25 -2.56 11.04
CA LEU A 58 14.62 -1.82 12.15
C LEU A 58 15.66 -1.03 12.96
N VAL A 59 16.83 -1.62 13.17
CA VAL A 59 17.94 -1.00 13.90
C VAL A 59 19.26 -1.32 13.18
N SER A 60 19.61 -2.60 13.11
CA SER A 60 20.71 -3.13 12.31
C SER A 60 20.38 -4.57 11.88
N PRO A 61 21.04 -5.13 10.85
CA PRO A 61 20.85 -6.52 10.44
C PRO A 61 21.10 -7.51 11.60
N GLU A 62 22.12 -7.25 12.42
CA GLU A 62 22.49 -8.09 13.56
C GLU A 62 21.41 -8.02 14.64
N ILE A 63 20.96 -6.82 15.00
CA ILE A 63 19.93 -6.62 16.02
C ILE A 63 18.59 -7.23 15.56
N HIS A 64 18.25 -7.12 14.27
CA HIS A 64 17.04 -7.72 13.73
C HIS A 64 17.03 -9.24 13.89
N SER A 65 18.15 -9.91 13.58
CA SER A 65 18.26 -11.36 13.75
C SER A 65 18.09 -11.79 15.22
N THR A 66 18.66 -11.04 16.16
CA THR A 66 18.54 -11.28 17.60
C THR A 66 17.10 -11.10 18.09
N ILE A 67 16.43 -10.01 17.70
CA ILE A 67 15.03 -9.75 18.06
C ILE A 67 14.12 -10.87 17.53
N LEU A 68 14.36 -11.36 16.31
CA LEU A 68 13.56 -12.43 15.71
C LEU A 68 13.72 -13.74 16.50
N ILE A 69 14.94 -14.08 16.91
CA ILE A 69 15.25 -15.23 17.76
C ILE A 69 14.54 -15.11 19.12
N GLU A 70 14.63 -13.95 19.77
CA GLU A 70 14.00 -13.70 21.07
C GLU A 70 12.48 -13.81 20.99
N LEU A 71 11.85 -13.13 20.03
CA LEU A 71 10.40 -13.18 19.82
C LEU A 71 9.93 -14.59 19.49
N PHE A 72 10.67 -15.33 18.67
CA PHE A 72 10.32 -16.72 18.36
C PHE A 72 10.38 -17.58 19.62
N THR A 73 11.44 -17.44 20.42
CA THR A 73 11.61 -18.18 21.69
C THR A 73 10.45 -17.89 22.65
N ILE A 74 10.06 -16.61 22.76
CA ILE A 74 8.89 -16.18 23.53
C ILE A 74 7.61 -16.83 22.99
N VAL A 75 7.38 -16.82 21.67
CA VAL A 75 6.18 -17.41 21.06
C VAL A 75 6.10 -18.92 21.32
N VAL A 76 7.20 -19.66 21.19
CA VAL A 76 7.24 -21.11 21.49
C VAL A 76 6.97 -21.35 22.97
N PHE A 77 7.65 -20.61 23.85
CA PHE A 77 7.48 -20.75 25.30
C PHE A 77 6.05 -20.47 25.73
N LEU A 78 5.46 -19.36 25.28
CA LEU A 78 4.08 -18.99 25.56
C LEU A 78 3.08 -19.99 24.93
N SER A 79 3.39 -20.55 23.76
CA SER A 79 2.57 -21.59 23.12
C SER A 79 2.52 -22.88 23.94
N LEU A 80 3.64 -23.26 24.55
CA LEU A 80 3.74 -24.41 25.46
C LEU A 80 2.97 -24.17 26.78
N LEU A 81 2.98 -22.92 27.29
CA LEU A 81 2.28 -22.57 28.53
C LEU A 81 0.76 -22.46 28.38
N THR A 82 0.28 -21.94 27.23
CA THR A 82 -1.12 -21.52 27.07
C THR A 82 -2.13 -22.67 27.03
N GLU A 83 -1.75 -23.86 26.55
CA GLU A 83 -2.68 -25.00 26.47
C GLU A 83 -1.99 -26.37 26.59
N PRO A 84 -1.87 -26.93 27.80
CA PRO A 84 -1.31 -28.27 28.00
C PRO A 84 -2.27 -29.41 27.60
N LYS A 85 -3.52 -29.09 27.22
CA LYS A 85 -4.61 -30.06 27.00
C LYS A 85 -4.98 -30.29 25.54
N LEU A 86 -4.53 -29.46 24.60
CA LEU A 86 -4.87 -29.66 23.19
C LEU A 86 -4.01 -30.79 22.59
N ILE A 87 -4.66 -31.71 21.88
CA ILE A 87 -4.08 -32.85 21.13
C ILE A 87 -3.36 -32.33 19.86
N VAL A 88 -2.69 -31.18 19.95
CA VAL A 88 -1.59 -30.91 19.03
C VAL A 88 -0.47 -31.80 19.54
N PRO A 89 0.07 -32.73 18.74
CA PRO A 89 1.07 -33.64 19.26
C PRO A 89 2.21 -32.76 19.75
N ARG A 90 2.63 -32.89 21.02
CA ARG A 90 3.80 -32.17 21.56
C ARG A 90 4.99 -32.21 20.58
N LYS A 91 5.07 -33.30 19.79
CA LYS A 91 5.93 -33.47 18.63
C LYS A 91 5.95 -32.27 17.66
N ALA A 92 4.81 -31.68 17.28
CA ALA A 92 4.79 -30.51 16.39
C ALA A 92 5.47 -29.29 17.03
N CYS A 93 5.26 -29.08 18.33
CA CYS A 93 5.91 -27.98 19.06
C CYS A 93 7.43 -28.22 19.21
N TYR A 94 7.83 -29.49 19.42
CA TYR A 94 9.24 -29.88 19.43
C TYR A 94 9.87 -29.76 18.04
N ILE A 95 9.17 -30.13 16.97
CA ILE A 95 9.63 -29.98 15.59
C ILE A 95 9.83 -28.50 15.27
N THR A 96 8.88 -27.62 15.61
CA THR A 96 9.07 -26.17 15.43
C THR A 96 10.23 -25.62 16.25
N ALA A 97 10.43 -26.10 17.48
CA ALA A 97 11.55 -25.68 18.32
C ALA A 97 12.90 -26.15 17.75
N ILE A 98 12.98 -27.40 17.27
CA ILE A 98 14.18 -27.97 16.63
C ILE A 98 14.50 -27.24 15.32
N LEU A 99 13.49 -27.02 14.47
CA LEU A 99 13.66 -26.28 13.22
C LEU A 99 14.25 -24.89 13.49
N VAL A 100 13.83 -24.22 14.56
CA VAL A 100 14.41 -22.91 14.91
C VAL A 100 15.78 -22.99 15.52
N LEU A 101 16.06 -23.98 16.36
CA LEU A 101 17.44 -24.19 16.82
C LEU A 101 18.38 -24.39 15.62
N MET A 102 17.91 -25.09 14.57
CA MET A 102 18.64 -25.26 13.33
C MET A 102 18.78 -23.96 12.53
N VAL A 103 17.72 -23.14 12.40
CA VAL A 103 17.81 -21.81 11.77
C VAL A 103 18.87 -20.95 12.47
N LEU A 104 18.84 -20.94 13.80
CA LEU A 104 19.76 -20.16 14.64
C LEU A 104 21.20 -20.64 14.49
N LEU A 105 21.41 -21.96 14.50
CA LEU A 105 22.71 -22.57 14.24
C LEU A 105 23.24 -22.16 12.86
N PHE A 106 22.42 -22.26 11.82
CA PHE A 106 22.84 -21.90 10.45
C PHE A 106 23.11 -20.41 10.27
N PHE A 107 22.38 -19.57 10.99
CA PHE A 107 22.65 -18.14 11.01
C PHE A 107 24.01 -17.83 11.67
N ILE A 108 24.30 -18.42 12.84
CA ILE A 108 25.60 -18.29 13.52
C ILE A 108 26.76 -18.78 12.63
N LEU A 109 26.52 -19.82 11.82
CA LEU A 109 27.51 -20.37 10.91
C LEU A 109 27.67 -19.59 9.60
N GLY A 110 26.94 -18.48 9.40
CA GLY A 110 27.02 -17.66 8.18
C GLY A 110 26.38 -18.33 6.94
N LEU A 111 25.52 -19.34 7.13
CA LEU A 111 24.85 -20.08 6.06
C LEU A 111 23.49 -19.45 5.73
N GLU A 112 23.50 -18.23 5.20
CA GLU A 112 22.32 -17.38 5.00
C GLU A 112 21.19 -18.06 4.21
N TRP A 113 21.51 -18.75 3.11
CA TRP A 113 20.50 -19.42 2.27
C TRP A 113 19.81 -20.60 2.96
N LEU A 114 20.57 -21.38 3.74
CA LEU A 114 20.02 -22.49 4.51
C LEU A 114 19.17 -21.96 5.66
N ALA A 115 19.64 -20.92 6.36
CA ALA A 115 18.86 -20.22 7.38
C ALA A 115 17.53 -19.71 6.80
N LEU A 116 17.55 -19.11 5.61
CA LEU A 116 16.35 -18.64 4.92
C LEU A 116 15.37 -19.76 4.59
N SER A 117 15.86 -20.87 4.03
CA SER A 117 15.01 -22.01 3.66
C SER A 117 14.32 -22.65 4.87
N LEU A 118 15.06 -22.83 5.97
CA LEU A 118 14.52 -23.37 7.22
C LEU A 118 13.63 -22.39 7.96
N PHE A 119 13.90 -21.10 7.80
CA PHE A 119 13.04 -20.05 8.28
C PHE A 119 11.66 -20.08 7.59
N PHE A 120 11.60 -20.26 6.27
CA PHE A 120 10.32 -20.46 5.56
C PHE A 120 9.58 -21.72 6.05
N ILE A 121 10.30 -22.81 6.29
CA ILE A 121 9.71 -24.05 6.84
C ILE A 121 9.15 -23.80 8.25
N SER A 122 9.86 -23.03 9.08
CA SER A 122 9.38 -22.63 10.41
C SER A 122 8.17 -21.70 10.36
N LEU A 123 8.12 -20.77 9.40
CA LEU A 123 6.96 -19.91 9.14
C LEU A 123 5.73 -20.75 8.75
N ILE A 124 5.90 -21.72 7.86
CA ILE A 124 4.83 -22.64 7.46
C ILE A 124 4.36 -23.47 8.66
N ALA A 125 5.30 -23.99 9.46
CA ALA A 125 4.95 -24.79 10.63
C ALA A 125 4.22 -23.97 11.71
N THR A 126 4.65 -22.74 11.95
CA THR A 126 3.99 -21.81 12.90
C THR A 126 2.63 -21.35 12.40
N THR A 127 2.46 -21.06 11.11
CA THR A 127 1.16 -20.72 10.52
C THR A 127 0.20 -21.91 10.57
N ILE A 128 0.64 -23.13 10.25
CA ILE A 128 -0.17 -24.36 10.42
C ILE A 128 -0.60 -24.51 11.89
N PHE A 129 0.33 -24.31 12.83
CA PHE A 129 0.03 -24.36 14.26
C PHE A 129 -1.01 -23.31 14.68
N LEU A 130 -0.90 -22.08 14.16
CA LEU A 130 -1.87 -21.01 14.41
C LEU A 130 -3.23 -21.33 13.78
N VAL A 131 -3.26 -21.89 12.56
CA VAL A 131 -4.50 -22.30 11.86
C VAL A 131 -5.26 -23.36 12.66
N MET A 132 -4.55 -24.30 13.29
CA MET A 132 -5.16 -25.25 14.23
C MET A 132 -5.79 -24.57 15.46
N ARG A 133 -5.47 -23.30 15.72
CA ARG A 133 -5.98 -22.46 16.81
C ARG A 133 -6.67 -21.21 16.25
N VAL A 134 -7.80 -21.42 15.56
CA VAL A 134 -8.57 -20.36 14.86
C VAL A 134 -8.74 -19.06 15.68
N ASN A 135 -9.04 -19.15 16.98
CA ASN A 135 -9.19 -17.97 17.85
C ASN A 135 -7.87 -17.21 18.08
N LEU A 136 -6.75 -17.93 18.20
CA LEU A 136 -5.43 -17.33 18.33
C LEU A 136 -5.01 -16.70 17.00
N LEU A 137 -5.18 -17.41 15.89
CA LEU A 137 -4.92 -16.90 14.55
C LEU A 137 -5.71 -15.61 14.29
N LYS A 138 -7.01 -15.57 14.60
CA LYS A 138 -7.83 -14.36 14.44
C LYS A 138 -7.24 -13.18 15.22
N LYS A 139 -6.87 -13.38 16.49
CA LYS A 139 -6.26 -12.31 17.32
C LYS A 139 -4.91 -11.87 16.75
N THR A 140 -4.07 -12.80 16.35
CA THR A 140 -2.76 -12.53 15.75
C THR A 140 -2.90 -11.76 14.43
N LEU A 141 -3.82 -12.15 13.55
CA LEU A 141 -4.08 -11.44 12.29
C LEU A 141 -4.66 -10.04 12.51
N MET A 142 -5.58 -9.86 13.47
CA MET A 142 -6.09 -8.52 13.82
C MET A 142 -4.99 -7.61 14.37
N LEU A 143 -4.09 -8.14 15.20
CA LEU A 143 -2.94 -7.39 15.72
C LEU A 143 -1.92 -7.08 14.63
N LEU A 144 -1.63 -8.03 13.73
CA LEU A 144 -0.77 -7.81 12.58
C LEU A 144 -1.33 -6.71 11.67
N LEU A 145 -2.64 -6.75 11.39
CA LEU A 145 -3.33 -5.71 10.65
C LEU A 145 -3.24 -4.35 11.37
N ALA A 146 -3.40 -4.32 12.69
CA ALA A 146 -3.25 -3.10 13.47
C ALA A 146 -1.82 -2.54 13.40
N ILE A 147 -0.79 -3.40 13.43
CA ILE A 147 0.61 -2.99 13.26
C ILE A 147 0.82 -2.36 11.88
N PHE A 148 0.34 -3.00 10.81
CA PHE A 148 0.45 -2.45 9.46
C PHE A 148 -0.35 -1.16 9.28
N LEU A 149 -1.53 -1.05 9.90
CA LEU A 149 -2.33 0.16 9.86
C LEU A 149 -1.64 1.32 10.59
N LEU A 150 -0.99 1.04 11.72
CA LEU A 150 -0.18 2.05 12.42
C LEU A 150 1.02 2.48 11.58
N LEU A 151 1.73 1.53 10.95
CA LEU A 151 2.82 1.84 10.02
C LEU A 151 2.32 2.74 8.89
N GLU A 152 1.23 2.38 8.23
CA GLU A 152 0.62 3.17 7.16
C GLU A 152 0.21 4.57 7.64
N LEU A 153 -0.41 4.66 8.82
CA LEU A 153 -0.83 5.93 9.39
C LEU A 153 0.37 6.86 9.66
N PHE A 154 1.44 6.34 10.26
CA PHE A 154 2.65 7.13 10.51
C PHE A 154 3.36 7.50 9.21
N SER A 155 3.43 6.59 8.24
CA SER A 155 3.97 6.89 6.91
C SER A 155 3.15 7.95 6.19
N PHE A 156 1.82 7.89 6.26
CA PHE A 156 0.91 8.88 5.68
C PHE A 156 1.09 10.26 6.33
N ILE A 157 1.12 10.33 7.67
CA ILE A 157 1.40 11.58 8.40
C ILE A 157 2.76 12.13 7.95
N SER A 158 3.77 11.26 7.94
CA SER A 158 5.12 11.63 7.57
C SER A 158 5.19 12.19 6.16
N TRP A 159 4.65 11.50 5.15
CA TRP A 159 4.58 11.98 3.76
C TRP A 159 3.77 13.28 3.64
N SER A 160 2.64 13.40 4.32
CA SER A 160 1.76 14.58 4.22
C SER A 160 2.43 15.85 4.74
N PHE A 161 3.16 15.76 5.85
CA PHE A 161 3.81 16.92 6.47
C PHE A 161 5.25 17.17 5.99
N HIS A 162 5.87 16.21 5.31
CA HIS A 162 7.27 16.34 4.87
C HIS A 162 7.55 17.59 4.03
N PRO A 163 6.68 18.03 3.10
CA PRO A 163 6.91 19.24 2.33
C PRO A 163 6.88 20.52 3.16
N PHE A 164 6.23 20.50 4.33
CA PHE A 164 5.91 21.71 5.10
C PHE A 164 6.75 21.85 6.37
N LEU A 165 7.13 20.72 6.99
CA LEU A 165 7.75 20.70 8.30
C LEU A 165 9.03 19.87 8.31
N SER A 166 10.00 20.30 9.11
CA SER A 166 11.11 19.42 9.51
C SER A 166 10.58 18.36 10.45
N GLN A 167 10.91 17.11 10.15
CA GLN A 167 10.42 15.97 10.90
C GLN A 167 11.60 15.21 11.54
N PRO A 168 11.36 14.55 12.68
CA PRO A 168 12.38 13.72 13.32
C PRO A 168 12.76 12.52 12.46
N GLU A 169 13.95 11.97 12.67
CA GLU A 169 14.48 10.80 11.93
C GLU A 169 13.53 9.59 11.94
N ILE A 170 12.79 9.38 13.03
CA ILE A 170 11.80 8.30 13.12
C ILE A 170 10.69 8.42 12.05
N MET A 171 10.31 9.64 11.68
CA MET A 171 9.32 9.86 10.62
C MET A 171 9.90 9.57 9.23
N GLU A 172 11.19 9.80 9.04
CA GLU A 172 11.90 9.39 7.82
C GLU A 172 11.95 7.87 7.69
N TRP A 173 12.20 7.16 8.79
CA TRP A 173 12.14 5.69 8.81
C TRP A 173 10.78 5.15 8.34
N PHE A 174 9.67 5.75 8.78
CA PHE A 174 8.33 5.37 8.31
C PHE A 174 8.12 5.63 6.82
N ARG A 175 8.58 6.77 6.27
CA ARG A 175 8.48 7.04 4.81
C ARG A 175 9.31 6.06 4.00
N PHE A 176 10.54 5.84 4.43
CA PHE A 176 11.46 4.92 3.77
C PHE A 176 10.90 3.50 3.78
N THR A 177 10.44 3.02 4.94
CA THR A 177 9.80 1.70 5.06
C THR A 177 8.59 1.58 4.12
N GLN A 178 7.76 2.62 4.03
CA GLN A 178 6.60 2.60 3.13
C GLN A 178 6.97 2.61 1.65
N SER A 179 7.99 3.39 1.24
CA SER A 179 8.43 3.40 -0.16
C SER A 179 8.99 2.03 -0.57
N GLN A 180 9.69 1.36 0.35
CA GLN A 180 10.15 -0.02 0.15
C GLN A 180 8.98 -0.98 -0.05
N PHE A 181 7.99 -0.98 0.85
CA PHE A 181 6.79 -1.82 0.72
C PHE A 181 6.02 -1.53 -0.58
N SER A 182 5.87 -0.26 -0.94
CA SER A 182 5.20 0.15 -2.18
C SER A 182 5.89 -0.41 -3.41
N SER A 183 7.22 -0.55 -3.37
CA SER A 183 8.00 -1.11 -4.48
C SER A 183 7.76 -2.62 -4.68
N VAL A 184 7.53 -3.35 -3.59
CA VAL A 184 7.12 -4.76 -3.66
C VAL A 184 5.77 -4.87 -4.36
N TRP A 185 4.84 -3.96 -4.02
CA TRP A 185 3.52 -3.90 -4.66
C TRP A 185 3.61 -3.48 -6.12
N GLU A 186 4.51 -2.57 -6.46
CA GLU A 186 4.75 -2.14 -7.85
C GLU A 186 5.12 -3.33 -8.74
N ALA A 187 5.96 -4.25 -8.27
CA ALA A 187 6.29 -5.47 -9.02
C ALA A 187 5.08 -6.38 -9.24
N LEU A 188 4.10 -6.37 -8.34
CA LEU A 188 2.87 -7.16 -8.42
C LEU A 188 1.75 -6.46 -9.18
N ASN A 189 1.77 -5.14 -9.29
CA ASN A 189 0.70 -4.33 -9.88
C ASN A 189 0.30 -4.77 -11.30
N PRO A 190 1.22 -5.02 -12.25
CA PRO A 190 0.83 -5.48 -13.58
C PRO A 190 0.01 -6.77 -13.54
N PHE A 191 0.40 -7.72 -12.69
CA PHE A 191 -0.32 -8.99 -12.54
C PHE A 191 -1.69 -8.79 -11.90
N ILE A 192 -1.78 -7.95 -10.87
CA ILE A 192 -3.05 -7.63 -10.21
C ILE A 192 -3.99 -6.91 -11.19
N ILE A 193 -3.48 -5.94 -11.95
CA ILE A 193 -4.25 -5.20 -12.96
C ILE A 193 -4.76 -6.16 -14.04
N ILE A 194 -3.90 -7.03 -14.59
CA ILE A 194 -4.32 -8.04 -15.56
C ILE A 194 -5.39 -8.95 -14.95
N LEU A 195 -5.17 -9.47 -13.73
CA LEU A 195 -6.13 -10.32 -13.04
C LEU A 195 -7.49 -9.61 -12.84
N LEU A 196 -7.49 -8.32 -12.50
CA LEU A 196 -8.69 -7.51 -12.32
C LEU A 196 -9.37 -7.18 -13.66
N MET A 197 -8.61 -6.80 -14.68
CA MET A 197 -9.11 -6.52 -16.03
C MET A 197 -9.76 -7.76 -16.67
N PHE A 198 -9.25 -8.95 -16.36
CA PHE A 198 -9.79 -10.23 -16.79
C PHE A 198 -10.61 -10.93 -15.69
N SER A 199 -10.99 -10.24 -14.61
CA SER A 199 -11.80 -10.85 -13.54
C SER A 199 -13.18 -11.29 -14.04
N TRP A 200 -13.73 -10.62 -15.06
CA TRP A 200 -14.96 -11.04 -15.73
C TRP A 200 -14.81 -12.38 -16.46
N VAL A 201 -13.60 -12.78 -16.87
CA VAL A 201 -13.32 -14.10 -17.44
C VAL A 201 -13.56 -15.19 -16.40
N ILE A 202 -13.23 -14.92 -15.12
CA ILE A 202 -13.55 -15.82 -14.01
C ILE A 202 -15.07 -16.00 -13.88
N LEU A 203 -15.86 -14.95 -14.15
CA LEU A 203 -17.32 -15.02 -14.14
C LEU A 203 -17.90 -15.87 -15.29
N ILE A 204 -17.18 -16.03 -16.40
CA ILE A 204 -17.58 -16.94 -17.48
C ILE A 204 -17.50 -18.39 -17.00
N PHE A 205 -16.46 -18.72 -16.23
CA PHE A 205 -16.28 -20.04 -15.65
C PHE A 205 -17.09 -20.20 -14.36
N LYS A 206 -18.40 -19.87 -14.36
CA LYS A 206 -19.31 -20.09 -13.20
C LYS A 206 -19.13 -21.50 -12.64
N PRO A 207 -18.39 -21.68 -11.54
CA PRO A 207 -18.04 -23.02 -11.15
C PRO A 207 -18.97 -23.38 -10.01
N GLU A 208 -20.23 -23.71 -10.34
CA GLU A 208 -21.18 -24.24 -9.36
C GLU A 208 -20.59 -25.41 -8.55
N LYS A 209 -19.63 -26.14 -9.16
CA LYS A 209 -18.86 -27.21 -8.52
C LYS A 209 -17.75 -26.72 -7.59
N VAL A 210 -17.08 -25.60 -7.87
CA VAL A 210 -16.04 -25.04 -6.98
C VAL A 210 -16.70 -24.40 -5.76
N ASP A 211 -17.83 -23.73 -5.93
CA ASP A 211 -18.55 -23.12 -4.82
C ASP A 211 -19.02 -24.18 -3.80
N ARG A 212 -19.45 -25.36 -4.28
CA ARG A 212 -19.74 -26.52 -3.42
C ARG A 212 -18.51 -27.08 -2.72
N ARG A 213 -17.36 -27.17 -3.40
CA ARG A 213 -16.10 -27.67 -2.79
C ARG A 213 -15.57 -26.71 -1.73
N ILE A 214 -15.60 -25.41 -2.01
CA ILE A 214 -15.19 -24.38 -1.05
C ILE A 214 -16.13 -24.38 0.16
N LYS A 215 -17.46 -24.45 -0.04
CA LYS A 215 -18.44 -24.58 1.05
C LYS A 215 -18.23 -25.86 1.87
N ALA A 216 -17.92 -26.99 1.23
CA ALA A 216 -17.62 -28.24 1.93
C ALA A 216 -16.32 -28.18 2.75
N ILE A 217 -15.28 -27.49 2.25
CA ILE A 217 -14.03 -27.27 2.98
C ILE A 217 -14.27 -26.31 4.16
N MET A 218 -15.01 -25.22 3.96
CA MET A 218 -15.37 -24.28 5.03
C MET A 218 -16.21 -24.94 6.12
N ALA A 219 -17.20 -25.75 5.75
CA ALA A 219 -18.02 -26.52 6.68
C ALA A 219 -17.20 -27.51 7.51
N ARG A 220 -16.17 -28.15 6.91
CA ARG A 220 -15.26 -29.04 7.63
C ARG A 220 -14.32 -28.32 8.60
N LEU A 221 -14.02 -27.05 8.34
CA LEU A 221 -13.10 -26.26 9.17
C LEU A 221 -13.78 -25.58 10.36
N ASN A 222 -15.11 -25.75 10.56
CA ASN A 222 -15.90 -25.01 11.56
C ASN A 222 -15.62 -23.50 11.53
N LEU A 223 -15.21 -22.98 10.37
CA LEU A 223 -15.14 -21.55 10.16
C LEU A 223 -16.60 -21.10 10.22
N PRO A 224 -16.96 -20.12 11.07
CA PRO A 224 -18.29 -19.51 10.96
C PRO A 224 -18.49 -19.14 9.50
N ASN A 225 -19.73 -19.23 9.01
CA ASN A 225 -20.13 -18.82 7.66
C ASN A 225 -19.88 -17.31 7.44
N ALA A 226 -18.66 -16.82 7.61
CA ALA A 226 -18.22 -15.45 7.40
C ALA A 226 -18.21 -15.11 5.90
N LEU A 227 -18.30 -16.14 5.04
CA LEU A 227 -18.46 -16.01 3.60
C LEU A 227 -19.89 -16.32 3.13
N SER A 228 -20.86 -16.56 4.03
CA SER A 228 -22.19 -16.06 3.69
C SER A 228 -22.09 -14.55 3.84
N PHE A 229 -21.60 -13.89 2.79
CA PHE A 229 -22.13 -12.59 2.43
C PHE A 229 -23.64 -12.81 2.43
N SER A 230 -24.27 -12.47 3.54
CA SER A 230 -25.70 -12.43 3.60
C SER A 230 -26.08 -11.57 2.40
N ASN A 231 -26.93 -12.10 1.53
CA ASN A 231 -27.68 -11.29 0.57
C ASN A 231 -28.64 -10.33 1.30
N GLU A 232 -28.36 -9.96 2.55
CA GLU A 232 -28.74 -8.68 3.09
C GLU A 232 -27.96 -7.63 2.30
N SER A 233 -28.49 -7.34 1.12
CA SER A 233 -28.37 -6.09 0.39
C SER A 233 -28.93 -4.93 1.23
N GLY A 234 -28.59 -4.86 2.52
CA GLY A 234 -28.54 -3.62 3.24
C GLY A 234 -27.39 -2.85 2.64
N SER A 235 -27.61 -2.26 1.46
CA SER A 235 -26.74 -1.21 0.92
C SER A 235 -26.44 -0.31 2.10
N LEU A 236 -25.20 -0.28 2.56
CA LEU A 236 -24.81 0.59 3.66
C LEU A 236 -25.21 1.99 3.19
N LYS A 237 -26.32 2.52 3.72
CA LYS A 237 -26.89 3.78 3.24
C LYS A 237 -25.99 4.87 3.79
N ILE A 238 -24.84 5.07 3.14
CA ILE A 238 -23.96 6.18 3.43
C ILE A 238 -24.76 7.42 3.08
N PRO A 239 -25.04 8.30 4.06
CA PRO A 239 -25.79 9.52 3.79
C PRO A 239 -25.12 10.31 2.65
N ALA A 240 -25.94 10.87 1.76
CA ALA A 240 -25.46 11.62 0.60
C ALA A 240 -24.43 12.71 1.00
N PHE A 241 -24.58 13.31 2.19
CA PHE A 241 -23.63 14.25 2.77
C PHE A 241 -22.18 13.76 2.75
N TYR A 242 -21.92 12.51 3.17
CA TYR A 242 -20.57 11.96 3.19
C TYR A 242 -20.01 11.75 1.79
N THR A 243 -20.85 11.42 0.80
CA THR A 243 -20.40 11.28 -0.59
C THR A 243 -19.94 12.63 -1.18
N HIS A 244 -20.58 13.73 -0.78
CA HIS A 244 -20.16 15.07 -1.18
C HIS A 244 -18.88 15.49 -0.47
N ILE A 245 -18.74 15.23 0.83
CA ILE A 245 -17.47 15.46 1.56
C ILE A 245 -16.34 14.71 0.88
N MET A 246 -16.56 13.44 0.54
CA MET A 246 -15.56 12.61 -0.10
C MET A 246 -15.17 13.14 -1.49
N LEU A 247 -16.13 13.66 -2.27
CA LEU A 247 -15.84 14.33 -3.54
C LEU A 247 -15.00 15.59 -3.34
N VAL A 248 -15.40 16.47 -2.41
CA VAL A 248 -14.65 17.69 -2.08
C VAL A 248 -13.23 17.34 -1.64
N PHE A 249 -13.09 16.33 -0.76
CA PHE A 249 -11.80 15.83 -0.33
C PHE A 249 -10.97 15.31 -1.52
N SER A 250 -11.57 14.55 -2.44
CA SER A 250 -10.88 14.04 -3.64
C SER A 250 -10.37 15.17 -4.53
N ILE A 251 -11.16 16.23 -4.71
CA ILE A 251 -10.76 17.42 -5.47
C ILE A 251 -9.60 18.14 -4.77
N LEU A 252 -9.73 18.44 -3.49
CA LEU A 252 -8.67 19.10 -2.71
C LEU A 252 -7.39 18.27 -2.66
N PHE A 253 -7.53 16.96 -2.52
CA PHE A 253 -6.41 16.02 -2.51
C PHE A 253 -5.71 15.97 -3.88
N SER A 254 -6.45 16.04 -4.98
CA SER A 254 -5.88 16.12 -6.32
C SER A 254 -5.05 17.39 -6.54
N VAL A 255 -5.53 18.54 -6.05
CA VAL A 255 -4.76 19.80 -6.04
C VAL A 255 -3.51 19.65 -5.18
N PHE A 256 -3.67 19.13 -3.97
CA PHE A 256 -2.56 18.88 -3.06
C PHE A 256 -1.47 18.03 -3.71
N LEU A 257 -1.82 16.91 -4.33
CA LEU A 257 -0.88 16.03 -5.02
C LEU A 257 -0.14 16.74 -6.16
N THR A 258 -0.82 17.59 -6.92
CA THR A 258 -0.18 18.34 -8.02
C THR A 258 0.77 19.43 -7.55
N LEU A 259 0.52 20.02 -6.37
CA LEU A 259 1.41 21.03 -5.77
C LEU A 259 2.52 20.42 -4.92
N TYR A 260 2.31 19.21 -4.40
CA TYR A 260 3.22 18.47 -3.53
C TYR A 260 4.70 18.51 -4.01
N PRO A 261 5.03 18.12 -5.25
CA PRO A 261 6.43 18.06 -5.71
C PRO A 261 7.09 19.44 -5.86
N TYR A 262 6.31 20.52 -5.83
CA TYR A 262 6.81 21.89 -5.99
C TYR A 262 7.05 22.62 -4.66
N SER A 263 6.93 21.93 -3.52
CA SER A 263 7.37 22.50 -2.25
C SER A 263 8.86 22.86 -2.30
N PRO A 264 9.28 24.03 -1.79
CA PRO A 264 10.69 24.44 -1.74
C PRO A 264 11.61 23.44 -1.05
N ARG A 265 11.09 22.61 -0.14
CA ARG A 265 11.88 21.58 0.54
C ARG A 265 12.21 20.40 -0.37
N LEU A 266 11.25 20.00 -1.21
CA LEU A 266 11.40 18.87 -2.14
C LEU A 266 12.06 19.31 -3.45
N ASN A 267 11.82 20.55 -3.86
CA ASN A 267 12.31 21.12 -5.11
C ASN A 267 12.80 22.55 -4.88
N PRO A 268 13.97 22.72 -4.23
CA PRO A 268 14.52 24.03 -3.90
C PRO A 268 14.85 24.86 -5.14
N THR A 269 15.11 24.18 -6.27
CA THR A 269 15.38 24.82 -7.56
C THR A 269 14.13 25.22 -8.33
N GLY A 270 12.93 24.83 -7.87
CA GLY A 270 11.67 25.11 -8.54
C GLY A 270 11.53 24.50 -9.94
N ARG A 271 12.31 23.47 -10.28
CA ARG A 271 12.33 22.87 -11.62
C ARG A 271 10.99 22.21 -11.97
N PRO A 272 10.59 22.19 -13.24
CA PRO A 272 9.43 21.40 -13.65
C PRO A 272 9.66 19.92 -13.33
N LEU A 273 8.64 19.25 -12.79
CA LEU A 273 8.68 17.81 -12.56
C LEU A 273 8.52 17.04 -13.88
N SER A 274 7.68 17.56 -14.78
CA SER A 274 7.39 16.92 -16.05
C SER A 274 8.50 17.15 -17.07
N ILE A 275 8.84 16.07 -17.78
CA ILE A 275 9.85 16.06 -18.84
C ILE A 275 9.38 16.90 -20.05
N ASP A 276 8.07 16.87 -20.35
CA ASP A 276 7.49 17.54 -21.51
C ASP A 276 7.27 19.05 -21.32
N VAL A 277 7.47 19.61 -20.11
CA VAL A 277 7.25 21.05 -19.86
C VAL A 277 8.07 21.92 -20.81
N ALA A 278 9.34 21.58 -21.04
CA ALA A 278 10.21 22.35 -21.93
C ALA A 278 9.66 22.40 -23.38
N SER A 279 9.14 21.27 -23.87
CA SER A 279 8.54 21.19 -25.21
C SER A 279 7.26 22.04 -25.30
N TYR A 280 6.38 21.97 -24.29
CA TYR A 280 5.19 22.82 -24.26
C TYR A 280 5.54 24.31 -24.18
N VAL A 281 6.56 24.69 -23.41
CA VAL A 281 7.02 26.09 -23.34
C VAL A 281 7.50 26.58 -24.69
N GLU A 282 8.29 25.79 -25.42
CA GLU A 282 8.74 26.15 -26.78
C GLU A 282 7.57 26.37 -27.74
N ILE A 283 6.57 25.46 -27.71
CA ILE A 283 5.36 25.58 -28.51
C ILE A 283 4.58 26.86 -28.14
N MET A 284 4.47 27.17 -26.85
CA MET A 284 3.79 28.36 -26.33
C MET A 284 4.52 29.65 -26.74
N VAL A 285 5.85 29.67 -26.75
CA VAL A 285 6.65 30.81 -27.24
C VAL A 285 6.36 31.07 -28.72
N ASN A 286 6.31 30.01 -29.54
CA ASN A 286 5.98 30.14 -30.96
C ASN A 286 4.55 30.64 -31.16
N MET A 287 3.59 30.11 -30.40
CA MET A 287 2.19 30.51 -30.47
C MET A 287 1.96 31.96 -30.05
N THR A 288 2.65 32.44 -29.02
CA THR A 288 2.50 33.80 -28.46
C THR A 288 3.27 34.86 -29.23
N SER A 289 4.29 34.46 -30.01
CA SER A 289 5.04 35.35 -30.90
C SER A 289 4.23 35.85 -32.12
N LEU A 290 3.05 35.25 -32.37
CA LEU A 290 2.21 35.60 -33.50
C LEU A 290 1.47 36.93 -33.25
N PRO A 291 1.23 37.73 -34.31
CA PRO A 291 0.83 39.13 -34.17
C PRO A 291 -0.59 39.32 -33.63
N THR A 292 -1.45 38.30 -33.70
CA THR A 292 -2.84 38.41 -33.24
C THR A 292 -3.28 37.13 -32.52
N PRO A 293 -4.18 37.21 -31.52
CA PRO A 293 -4.73 36.03 -30.85
C PRO A 293 -5.40 35.04 -31.81
N ALA A 294 -6.05 35.56 -32.87
CA ALA A 294 -6.66 34.71 -33.89
C ALA A 294 -5.61 33.89 -34.66
N ALA A 295 -4.46 34.48 -34.99
CA ALA A 295 -3.35 33.78 -35.63
C ALA A 295 -2.75 32.72 -34.69
N SER A 296 -2.62 33.01 -33.39
CA SER A 296 -2.17 32.05 -32.39
C SER A 296 -3.08 30.82 -32.31
N ILE A 297 -4.39 31.04 -32.25
CA ILE A 297 -5.39 29.95 -32.18
C ILE A 297 -5.40 29.14 -33.49
N ASP A 298 -5.43 29.79 -34.65
CA ASP A 298 -5.40 29.09 -35.96
C ASP A 298 -4.12 28.25 -36.12
N TRP A 299 -2.98 28.79 -35.69
CA TRP A 299 -1.72 28.05 -35.70
C TRP A 299 -1.79 26.78 -34.83
N ALA A 300 -2.32 26.88 -33.61
CA ALA A 300 -2.46 25.71 -32.72
C ALA A 300 -3.33 24.62 -33.34
N PHE A 301 -4.45 24.96 -33.99
CA PHE A 301 -5.34 24.00 -34.64
C PHE A 301 -4.78 23.40 -35.93
N ARG A 302 -3.93 24.12 -36.66
CA ARG A 302 -3.36 23.64 -37.93
C ARG A 302 -2.04 22.89 -37.78
N LYS A 303 -1.24 23.22 -36.77
CA LYS A 303 0.17 22.79 -36.68
C LYS A 303 0.48 21.88 -35.49
N GLN A 304 -0.45 21.73 -34.55
CA GLN A 304 -0.23 20.96 -33.32
C GLN A 304 -1.36 19.95 -33.11
N GLU A 305 -1.04 18.75 -32.62
CA GLU A 305 -2.02 17.68 -32.38
C GLU A 305 -2.89 17.94 -31.14
N ARG A 306 -2.36 18.68 -30.16
CA ARG A 306 -2.99 18.95 -28.86
C ARG A 306 -3.58 20.36 -28.77
N SER A 307 -4.21 20.81 -29.86
CA SER A 307 -4.62 22.21 -30.06
C SER A 307 -5.51 22.76 -28.94
N ILE A 308 -6.49 21.98 -28.47
CA ILE A 308 -7.42 22.40 -27.41
C ILE A 308 -6.67 22.68 -26.10
N TYR A 309 -5.71 21.82 -25.75
CA TYR A 309 -4.90 22.00 -24.57
C TYR A 309 -3.98 23.22 -24.68
N LEU A 310 -3.32 23.40 -25.83
CA LEU A 310 -2.47 24.58 -26.08
C LEU A 310 -3.26 25.89 -26.04
N VAL A 311 -4.45 25.92 -26.63
CA VAL A 311 -5.34 27.08 -26.55
C VAL A 311 -5.77 27.34 -25.10
N SER A 312 -6.02 26.30 -24.31
CA SER A 312 -6.33 26.45 -22.88
C SER A 312 -5.15 27.04 -22.11
N LEU A 313 -3.92 26.60 -22.37
CA LEU A 313 -2.71 27.18 -21.79
C LEU A 313 -2.50 28.63 -22.22
N TYR A 314 -2.73 28.95 -23.49
CA TYR A 314 -2.67 30.32 -24.00
C TYR A 314 -3.66 31.23 -23.28
N LEU A 315 -4.90 30.79 -23.09
CA LEU A 315 -5.89 31.54 -22.33
C LEU A 315 -5.45 31.75 -20.87
N LEU A 316 -4.91 30.71 -20.21
CA LEU A 316 -4.39 30.85 -18.86
C LEU A 316 -3.24 31.87 -18.80
N ASP A 317 -2.32 31.85 -19.76
CA ASP A 317 -1.23 32.82 -19.84
C ASP A 317 -1.74 34.24 -20.02
N THR A 318 -2.74 34.45 -20.90
CA THR A 318 -3.35 35.79 -21.10
C THR A 318 -4.07 36.32 -19.85
N VAL A 319 -4.65 35.44 -19.04
CA VAL A 319 -5.41 35.84 -17.83
C VAL A 319 -4.48 36.07 -16.64
N PHE A 320 -3.50 35.19 -16.43
CA PHE A 320 -2.67 35.19 -15.23
C PHE A 320 -1.32 35.91 -15.42
N ASN A 321 -0.83 36.02 -16.66
CA ASN A 321 0.48 36.61 -16.99
C ASN A 321 1.62 36.10 -16.10
N ALA A 322 1.60 34.80 -15.76
CA ALA A 322 2.50 34.18 -14.79
C ALA A 322 3.80 33.63 -15.41
N GLY A 323 3.95 33.80 -16.73
CA GLY A 323 5.02 33.22 -17.53
C GLY A 323 4.68 31.81 -18.00
N MET A 324 5.03 31.50 -19.25
CA MET A 324 4.66 30.26 -19.93
C MET A 324 5.12 29.00 -19.18
N GLU A 325 6.32 29.02 -18.60
CA GLU A 325 6.82 27.90 -17.80
C GLU A 325 5.91 27.65 -16.58
N SER A 326 5.54 28.69 -15.84
CA SER A 326 4.63 28.58 -14.69
C SER A 326 3.26 28.05 -15.11
N ILE A 327 2.71 28.56 -16.21
CA ILE A 327 1.40 28.16 -16.72
C ILE A 327 1.40 26.67 -17.07
N VAL A 328 2.38 26.20 -17.84
CA VAL A 328 2.50 24.78 -18.21
C VAL A 328 2.73 23.93 -16.95
N LYS A 329 3.68 24.34 -16.10
CA LYS A 329 4.08 23.64 -14.87
C LYS A 329 2.93 23.44 -13.89
N TYR A 330 2.09 24.46 -13.70
CA TYR A 330 0.98 24.43 -12.76
C TYR A 330 -0.38 24.10 -13.40
N SER A 331 -0.44 23.88 -14.71
CA SER A 331 -1.66 23.44 -15.38
C SER A 331 -2.32 22.18 -14.78
N PRO A 332 -1.58 21.18 -14.23
CA PRO A 332 -2.21 20.02 -13.59
C PRO A 332 -3.06 20.37 -12.37
N VAL A 333 -2.78 21.50 -11.71
CA VAL A 333 -3.57 22.00 -10.57
C VAL A 333 -5.02 22.25 -10.97
N LEU A 334 -5.27 22.61 -12.23
CA LEU A 334 -6.61 22.79 -12.78
C LEU A 334 -7.15 21.50 -13.41
N LEU A 335 -6.32 20.78 -14.17
CA LEU A 335 -6.76 19.59 -14.89
C LEU A 335 -7.13 18.43 -13.96
N SER A 336 -6.38 18.22 -12.87
CA SER A 336 -6.58 17.10 -11.96
C SER A 336 -7.94 17.15 -11.23
N PRO A 337 -8.39 18.30 -10.69
CA PRO A 337 -9.76 18.49 -10.22
C PRO A 337 -10.83 18.19 -11.26
N PHE A 338 -10.65 18.64 -12.51
CA PHE A 338 -11.62 18.40 -13.57
C PHE A 338 -11.68 16.91 -13.95
N LEU A 339 -10.56 16.21 -13.94
CA LEU A 339 -10.52 14.76 -14.13
C LEU A 339 -11.30 14.04 -13.03
N VAL A 340 -11.04 14.37 -11.75
CA VAL A 340 -11.75 13.80 -10.60
C VAL A 340 -13.25 14.04 -10.70
N LEU A 341 -13.66 15.28 -11.02
CA LEU A 341 -15.06 15.64 -11.20
C LEU A 341 -15.71 14.90 -12.38
N SER A 342 -15.00 14.78 -13.50
CA SER A 342 -15.48 14.09 -14.69
C SER A 342 -15.73 12.61 -14.40
N VAL A 343 -14.81 11.93 -13.69
CA VAL A 343 -14.99 10.54 -13.29
C VAL A 343 -16.15 10.39 -12.31
N TYR A 344 -16.29 11.30 -11.33
CA TYR A 344 -17.45 11.29 -10.43
C TYR A 344 -18.76 11.37 -11.21
N LEU A 345 -18.91 12.34 -12.11
CA LEU A 345 -20.12 12.53 -12.89
C LEU A 345 -20.40 11.34 -13.80
N PHE A 346 -19.37 10.83 -14.48
CA PHE A 346 -19.47 9.68 -15.36
C PHE A 346 -19.95 8.43 -14.62
N VAL A 347 -19.30 8.09 -13.50
CA VAL A 347 -19.68 6.91 -12.70
C VAL A 347 -21.05 7.10 -12.07
N LYS A 348 -21.37 8.29 -11.55
CA LYS A 348 -22.69 8.59 -10.99
C LYS A 348 -23.78 8.42 -12.03
N GLN A 349 -23.56 8.90 -13.26
CA GLN A 349 -24.52 8.77 -14.35
C GLN A 349 -24.64 7.32 -14.83
N GLY A 350 -23.54 6.56 -14.86
CA GLY A 350 -23.53 5.18 -15.31
C GLY A 350 -24.11 4.19 -14.31
N THR A 351 -23.89 4.38 -13.01
CA THR A 351 -24.33 3.45 -11.96
C THR A 351 -25.56 3.91 -11.19
N GLY A 352 -25.87 5.21 -11.20
CA GLY A 352 -26.88 5.82 -10.34
C GLY A 352 -26.48 5.89 -8.86
N ASP A 353 -25.27 5.44 -8.48
CA ASP A 353 -24.81 5.36 -7.10
C ASP A 353 -23.75 6.43 -6.78
N SER A 354 -24.12 7.36 -5.89
CA SER A 354 -23.22 8.40 -5.41
C SER A 354 -22.04 7.87 -4.59
N VAL A 355 -22.19 6.73 -3.91
CA VAL A 355 -21.11 6.14 -3.10
C VAL A 355 -20.02 5.61 -4.03
N THR A 356 -20.40 4.75 -4.97
CA THR A 356 -19.49 4.23 -6.00
C THR A 356 -18.84 5.39 -6.76
N ALA A 357 -19.60 6.41 -7.16
CA ALA A 357 -19.04 7.59 -7.82
C ALA A 357 -18.00 8.33 -6.97
N SER A 358 -18.27 8.55 -5.68
CA SER A 358 -17.34 9.24 -4.78
C SER A 358 -16.06 8.43 -4.54
N LEU A 359 -16.16 7.10 -4.44
CA LEU A 359 -15.02 6.19 -4.36
C LEU A 359 -14.18 6.23 -5.64
N SER A 360 -14.82 6.18 -6.81
CA SER A 360 -14.14 6.30 -8.09
C SER A 360 -13.41 7.63 -8.24
N ALA A 361 -14.01 8.73 -7.78
CA ALA A 361 -13.38 10.05 -7.77
C ALA A 361 -12.11 10.08 -6.90
N PHE A 362 -12.20 9.52 -5.69
CA PHE A 362 -11.04 9.40 -4.79
C PHE A 362 -9.93 8.53 -5.39
N PHE A 363 -10.27 7.36 -5.93
CA PHE A 363 -9.29 6.48 -6.56
C PHE A 363 -8.66 7.11 -7.81
N THR A 364 -9.40 7.97 -8.52
CA THR A 364 -8.86 8.73 -9.65
C THR A 364 -7.78 9.70 -9.18
N ALA A 365 -8.03 10.46 -8.11
CA ALA A 365 -7.03 11.37 -7.54
C ALA A 365 -5.74 10.63 -7.13
N CYS A 366 -5.86 9.43 -6.59
CA CYS A 366 -4.74 8.58 -6.15
C CYS A 366 -4.18 7.66 -7.25
N SER A 367 -4.66 7.76 -8.49
CA SER A 367 -4.35 6.78 -9.53
C SER A 367 -2.95 6.98 -10.11
N ILE A 368 -2.40 5.89 -10.65
CA ILE A 368 -1.15 5.93 -11.43
C ILE A 368 -1.26 6.87 -12.63
N ASN A 369 -2.46 7.02 -13.23
CA ASN A 369 -2.68 7.93 -14.35
C ASN A 369 -2.46 9.39 -13.95
N THR A 370 -2.89 9.77 -12.74
CA THR A 370 -2.69 11.14 -12.23
C THR A 370 -1.20 11.41 -11.96
N VAL A 371 -0.51 10.46 -11.32
CA VAL A 371 0.92 10.61 -11.00
C VAL A 371 1.79 10.55 -12.25
N VAL A 372 1.61 9.54 -13.11
CA VAL A 372 2.35 9.40 -14.37
C VAL A 372 2.00 10.53 -15.33
N GLY A 373 0.73 10.95 -15.41
CA GLY A 373 0.33 12.10 -16.21
C GLY A 373 1.08 13.36 -15.80
N MET A 374 1.22 13.58 -14.48
CA MET A 374 1.99 14.69 -13.93
C MET A 374 3.51 14.56 -14.17
N VAL A 375 4.10 13.38 -14.00
CA VAL A 375 5.55 13.16 -14.15
C VAL A 375 5.99 13.12 -15.62
N ALA A 376 5.19 12.52 -16.49
CA ALA A 376 5.50 12.45 -17.92
C ALA A 376 5.11 13.76 -18.64
N GLY A 377 4.09 14.49 -18.17
CA GLY A 377 3.52 15.63 -18.90
C GLY A 377 2.45 15.24 -19.91
N PHE A 378 1.79 14.10 -19.69
CA PHE A 378 0.68 13.62 -20.52
C PHE A 378 -0.61 14.37 -20.17
N PHE A 379 -0.59 15.69 -20.35
CA PHE A 379 -1.69 16.58 -20.01
C PHE A 379 -2.86 16.52 -21.02
N ALA A 380 -2.61 15.98 -22.22
CA ALA A 380 -3.59 15.95 -23.31
C ALA A 380 -3.39 14.74 -24.26
N ASN A 381 -3.29 13.53 -23.67
CA ASN A 381 -3.21 12.26 -24.42
C ASN A 381 -4.56 11.56 -24.54
#